data_AF-M1ZTE4-F1
#
_entry.id   AF-M1ZTE4-F1
#
_cell.length_a   1.000
_cell.length_b   1.000
_cell.length_c   1.000
_cell.angle_alpha   90.00
_cell.angle_beta   90.00
_cell.angle_gamma   90.00
#
_symmetry.space_group_name_H-M   'P 1'
#
loop_
_entity.id
_entity.type
_entity.pdbx_description
1 polymer ?
#
loop_
_entity_poly.entity_id
_entity_poly.type
_entity_poly.pdbx_seq_one_letter_code
_entity_poly.pdbx_strand_id
1 'polypeptide(L)'
;MKYRKIFVAVYAFILAFIMFLPCKIIGRSAIKKDDMKLHVYYQAVTGPTHYLKEDSIKLKKSMKSTYPKANTSMIELVGNTPYHLVLDPMYLGEDMTVYGKVTGVTKEYEPCGDGIIPVFEVSYWDVPFRRLIFVQYQWLGILMLLMFPVFVIAAVRLILSYKRMR
;
A
#
# COMPACT_ATOMS: atom_id res chain seq x y z
N MET A 1 -12.06 20.20 -40.58
CA MET A 1 -12.73 19.12 -39.80
C MET A 1 -11.91 17.83 -39.61
N LYS A 2 -10.92 17.49 -40.46
CA LYS A 2 -10.18 16.20 -40.41
C LYS A 2 -9.44 15.91 -39.09
N TYR A 3 -8.86 16.92 -38.44
CA TYR A 3 -8.06 16.74 -37.22
C TYR A 3 -8.87 16.67 -35.91
N ARG A 4 -10.15 17.07 -35.95
CA ARG A 4 -11.01 17.15 -34.76
C ARG A 4 -11.24 15.78 -34.12
N LYS A 5 -11.40 14.72 -34.94
CA LYS A 5 -11.62 13.35 -34.45
C LYS A 5 -10.37 12.76 -33.77
N ILE A 6 -9.18 13.07 -34.29
CA ILE A 6 -7.89 12.61 -33.74
C ILE A 6 -7.62 13.27 -32.40
N PHE A 7 -7.81 14.60 -32.34
CA PHE A 7 -7.62 15.36 -31.12
C PHE A 7 -8.58 14.89 -30.01
N VAL A 8 -9.85 14.62 -30.36
CA VAL A 8 -10.84 14.09 -29.41
C VAL A 8 -10.46 12.69 -28.90
N ALA A 9 -9.96 11.80 -29.76
CA ALA A 9 -9.56 10.45 -29.33
C ALA A 9 -8.33 10.47 -28.40
N VAL A 10 -7.31 11.26 -28.73
CA VAL A 10 -6.11 11.42 -27.89
C VAL A 10 -6.47 12.10 -26.58
N TYR A 11 -7.31 13.14 -26.62
CA TYR A 11 -7.76 13.84 -25.42
C TYR A 11 -8.61 12.94 -24.50
N ALA A 12 -9.49 12.11 -25.06
CA ALA A 12 -10.25 11.13 -24.28
C ALA A 12 -9.34 10.06 -23.65
N PHE A 13 -8.29 9.63 -24.35
CA PHE A 13 -7.31 8.69 -23.82
C PHE A 13 -6.48 9.30 -22.67
N ILE A 14 -6.04 10.56 -22.82
CA ILE A 14 -5.33 11.29 -21.77
C ILE A 14 -6.24 11.52 -20.56
N LEU A 15 -7.50 11.91 -20.77
CA LEU A 15 -8.48 12.07 -19.69
C LEU A 15 -8.76 10.76 -18.96
N ALA A 16 -8.91 9.64 -19.68
CA ALA A 16 -9.01 8.33 -19.06
C ALA A 16 -7.75 8.03 -18.23
N PHE A 17 -6.56 8.23 -18.80
CA PHE A 17 -5.30 8.01 -18.09
C PHE A 17 -5.15 8.87 -16.83
N ILE A 18 -5.58 10.14 -16.87
CA ILE A 18 -5.58 11.05 -15.72
C ILE A 18 -6.63 10.65 -14.68
N MET A 19 -7.83 10.22 -15.09
CA MET A 19 -8.85 9.72 -14.16
C MET A 19 -8.43 8.42 -13.46
N PHE A 20 -7.57 7.63 -14.09
CA PHE A 20 -7.01 6.39 -13.54
C PHE A 20 -5.60 6.56 -12.95
N LEU A 21 -5.01 7.77 -13.01
CA LEU A 21 -3.83 8.07 -12.23
C LEU A 21 -4.23 7.92 -10.75
N PRO A 22 -3.41 7.28 -9.92
CA PRO A 22 -3.75 7.09 -8.52
C PRO A 22 -3.82 8.46 -7.84
N CYS A 23 -5.05 9.01 -7.75
CA CYS A 23 -5.35 10.32 -7.18
C CYS A 23 -5.23 10.35 -5.65
N LYS A 24 -5.06 9.20 -5.00
CA LYS A 24 -4.71 9.17 -3.58
C LYS A 24 -3.22 9.49 -3.47
N ILE A 25 -2.91 10.77 -3.31
CA ILE A 25 -1.68 11.19 -2.64
C ILE A 25 -1.72 10.48 -1.30
N ILE A 26 -0.92 9.43 -1.17
CA ILE A 26 -0.87 8.62 0.03
C ILE A 26 -0.48 9.58 1.15
N GLY A 27 -1.35 9.71 2.15
CA GLY A 27 -1.16 10.59 3.30
C GLY A 27 -0.07 10.06 4.22
N ARG A 28 1.15 9.85 3.73
CA ARG A 28 2.30 9.50 4.56
C ARG A 28 2.70 10.74 5.35
N SER A 29 2.76 10.62 6.67
CA SER A 29 3.36 11.68 7.47
C SER A 29 4.87 11.68 7.25
N ALA A 30 5.52 12.84 7.38
CA ALA A 30 6.97 12.89 7.33
C ALA A 30 7.58 12.01 8.44
N ILE A 31 8.62 11.25 8.10
CA ILE A 31 9.38 10.46 9.08
C ILE A 31 10.02 11.44 10.07
N LYS A 32 9.67 11.33 11.35
CA LYS A 32 10.28 12.15 12.39
C LYS A 32 11.60 11.52 12.84
N LYS A 33 12.54 12.35 13.31
CA LYS A 33 13.87 11.89 13.76
C LYS A 33 13.80 10.85 14.89
N ASP A 34 12.77 10.92 15.73
CA ASP A 34 12.58 10.02 16.86
C ASP A 34 11.67 8.82 16.55
N ASP A 35 11.25 8.66 15.29
CA ASP A 35 10.41 7.52 14.91
C ASP A 35 11.26 6.25 14.87
N MET A 36 10.77 5.22 15.55
CA MET A 36 11.39 3.91 15.54
C MET A 36 11.08 3.22 14.21
N LYS A 37 12.14 2.83 13.48
CA LYS A 37 12.03 1.92 12.34
C LYS A 37 11.87 0.48 12.85
N LEU A 38 10.84 -0.22 12.36
CA LEU A 38 10.57 -1.63 12.62
C LEU A 38 10.27 -2.38 11.32
N HIS A 39 10.86 -3.57 11.17
CA HIS A 39 10.53 -4.56 10.16
C HIS A 39 9.47 -5.51 10.72
N VAL A 40 8.26 -5.41 10.19
CA VAL A 40 7.10 -6.19 10.64
C VAL A 40 6.72 -7.22 9.58
N TYR A 41 6.34 -8.40 10.08
CA TYR A 41 5.87 -9.48 9.26
C TYR A 41 4.39 -9.73 9.49
N TYR A 42 3.64 -9.92 8.41
CA TYR A 42 2.21 -10.23 8.50
C TYR A 42 2.04 -11.69 8.98
N GLN A 43 1.22 -11.87 10.01
CA GLN A 43 0.82 -13.18 10.51
C GLN A 43 -0.65 -13.12 10.88
N ALA A 44 -1.50 -13.95 10.26
CA ALA A 44 -2.90 -14.02 10.64
C ALA A 44 -3.46 -15.44 10.54
N VAL A 45 -4.03 -15.89 11.67
CA VAL A 45 -5.29 -16.67 11.68
C VAL A 45 -6.15 -16.34 12.92
N THR A 46 -5.59 -16.08 14.13
CA THR A 46 -6.40 -15.85 15.36
C THR A 46 -5.78 -14.92 16.44
N GLY A 47 -4.75 -14.13 16.11
CA GLY A 47 -3.98 -13.32 17.09
C GLY A 47 -3.48 -11.99 16.52
N PRO A 48 -2.48 -11.35 17.18
CA PRO A 48 -1.88 -10.10 16.73
C PRO A 48 -1.41 -10.20 15.29
N THR A 49 -1.80 -9.22 14.48
CA THR A 49 -1.65 -9.30 13.02
C THR A 49 -0.19 -9.21 12.55
N HIS A 50 0.71 -8.73 13.41
CA HIS A 50 2.11 -8.50 13.07
C HIS A 50 3.06 -9.04 14.11
N TYR A 51 4.13 -9.67 13.63
CA TYR A 51 5.24 -10.12 14.46
C TYR A 51 6.56 -9.49 14.04
N LEU A 52 7.50 -9.45 14.99
CA LEU A 52 8.83 -8.89 14.85
C LEU A 52 9.86 -10.01 14.96
N LYS A 53 10.60 -10.27 13.87
CA LYS A 53 11.65 -11.29 13.86
C LYS A 53 12.96 -10.75 14.43
N GLU A 54 13.45 -9.64 13.87
CA GLU A 54 14.78 -9.09 14.18
C GLU A 54 14.69 -7.91 15.15
N ASP A 55 13.68 -7.06 14.99
CA ASP A 55 13.55 -5.81 15.76
C ASP A 55 12.90 -5.98 17.14
N SER A 56 12.50 -7.20 17.53
CA SER A 56 11.88 -7.48 18.83
C SER A 56 12.78 -7.08 20.01
N ILE A 57 14.10 -7.26 19.89
CA ILE A 57 15.10 -6.88 20.89
C ILE A 57 15.17 -5.36 21.05
N LYS A 58 15.13 -4.63 19.92
CA LYS A 58 15.14 -3.17 19.88
C LYS A 58 13.89 -2.60 20.55
N LEU A 59 12.73 -3.15 20.22
CA LEU A 59 11.46 -2.77 20.82
C LEU A 59 11.46 -3.06 22.33
N LYS A 60 11.91 -4.26 22.73
CA LYS A 60 12.06 -4.64 24.15
C LYS A 60 12.93 -3.67 24.92
N LYS A 61 14.07 -3.26 24.37
CA LYS A 61 14.97 -2.30 25.02
C LYS A 61 14.30 -0.95 25.23
N SER A 62 13.51 -0.47 24.27
CA SER A 62 12.81 0.81 24.37
C SER A 62 11.66 0.80 25.38
N MET A 63 11.02 -0.35 25.59
CA MET A 63 9.84 -0.47 26.45
C MET A 63 10.15 -1.00 27.86
N LYS A 64 11.38 -1.51 28.11
CA LYS A 64 11.73 -2.20 29.36
C LYS A 64 11.41 -1.41 30.62
N SER A 65 11.52 -0.08 30.58
CA SER A 65 11.23 0.81 31.71
C SER A 65 9.74 0.97 31.98
N THR A 66 8.92 0.99 30.93
CA THR A 66 7.51 1.38 31.02
C THR A 66 6.59 0.17 31.04
N TYR A 67 6.91 -0.87 30.27
CA TYR A 67 6.09 -2.07 30.08
C TYR A 67 6.97 -3.34 30.11
N PRO A 68 7.55 -3.71 31.27
CA PRO A 68 8.52 -4.81 31.36
C PRO A 68 7.91 -6.20 31.07
N LYS A 69 6.58 -6.34 31.17
CA LYS A 69 5.84 -7.60 30.97
C LYS A 69 5.27 -7.76 29.57
N ALA A 70 5.43 -6.77 28.68
CA ALA A 70 4.86 -6.83 27.34
C ALA A 70 5.64 -7.82 26.45
N ASN A 71 4.90 -8.61 25.69
CA ASN A 71 5.44 -9.48 24.64
C ASN A 71 5.83 -8.63 23.43
N THR A 72 7.12 -8.40 23.25
CA THR A 72 7.67 -7.54 22.17
C THR A 72 7.95 -8.30 20.88
N SER A 73 7.62 -9.59 20.81
CA SER A 73 7.70 -10.37 19.58
C SER A 73 6.51 -10.12 18.65
N MET A 74 5.42 -9.58 19.20
CA MET A 74 4.21 -9.21 18.48
C MET A 74 3.92 -7.73 18.66
N ILE A 75 3.17 -7.15 17.73
CA ILE A 75 2.83 -5.74 17.76
C ILE A 75 1.48 -5.48 17.09
N GLU A 76 0.71 -4.57 17.68
CA GLU A 76 -0.49 -4.04 17.06
C GLU A 76 -0.15 -2.73 16.33
N LEU A 77 -0.50 -2.64 15.05
CA LEU A 77 -0.27 -1.45 14.24
C LEU A 77 -1.53 -0.61 14.14
N VAL A 78 -1.46 0.63 14.61
CA VAL A 78 -2.58 1.58 14.60
C VAL A 78 -2.21 2.89 13.91
N GLY A 79 -3.19 3.76 13.66
CA GLY A 79 -2.98 5.06 13.03
C GLY A 79 -2.86 4.96 11.51
N ASN A 80 -1.81 5.57 10.94
CA ASN A 80 -1.65 5.69 9.49
C ASN A 80 -1.07 4.41 8.87
N THR A 81 -1.83 3.32 8.93
CA THR A 81 -1.44 2.02 8.38
C THR A 81 -1.81 1.93 6.89
N PRO A 82 -1.08 1.15 6.08
CA PRO A 82 -1.43 0.92 4.68
C PRO A 82 -2.72 0.09 4.47
N TYR A 83 -3.32 -0.47 5.53
CA TYR A 83 -4.46 -1.41 5.41
C TYR A 83 -5.71 -0.78 4.84
N HIS A 84 -5.96 0.51 5.10
CA HIS A 84 -7.10 1.22 4.54
C HIS A 84 -7.01 1.44 3.01
N LEU A 85 -5.89 1.05 2.39
CA LEU A 85 -5.66 1.13 0.94
C LEU A 85 -5.89 -0.18 0.21
N VAL A 86 -6.05 -1.29 0.94
CA VAL A 86 -6.20 -2.65 0.38
C VAL A 86 -7.40 -3.34 1.02
N LEU A 87 -8.01 -4.29 0.30
CA LEU A 87 -9.13 -5.08 0.83
C LEU A 87 -8.66 -6.10 1.88
N ASP A 88 -7.48 -6.68 1.69
CA ASP A 88 -6.85 -7.61 2.62
C ASP A 88 -5.39 -7.16 2.88
N PRO A 89 -4.99 -6.96 4.14
CA PRO A 89 -3.61 -6.65 4.51
C PRO A 89 -2.56 -7.62 3.94
N MET A 90 -2.91 -8.89 3.71
CA MET A 90 -2.02 -9.89 3.11
C MET A 90 -1.49 -9.44 1.74
N TYR A 91 -2.26 -8.66 0.98
CA TYR A 91 -1.83 -8.18 -0.33
C TYR A 91 -0.72 -7.13 -0.28
N LEU A 92 -0.46 -6.52 0.87
CA LEU A 92 0.67 -5.60 1.05
C LEU A 92 2.01 -6.34 1.10
N GLY A 93 1.97 -7.66 1.23
CA GLY A 93 3.12 -8.55 1.34
C GLY A 93 3.35 -8.98 2.79
N GLU A 94 4.15 -10.03 2.93
CA GLU A 94 4.47 -10.62 4.23
C GLU A 94 5.48 -9.81 5.04
N ASP A 95 6.22 -8.88 4.42
CA ASP A 95 7.26 -8.07 5.04
C ASP A 95 7.06 -6.60 4.65
N MET A 96 6.97 -5.72 5.65
CA MET A 96 6.99 -4.29 5.45
C MET A 96 7.76 -3.56 6.55
N THR A 97 8.34 -2.42 6.18
CA THR A 97 8.98 -1.52 7.15
C THR A 97 8.00 -0.42 7.56
N VAL A 98 7.82 -0.26 8.86
CA VAL A 98 7.02 0.81 9.46
C VAL A 98 7.89 1.73 10.32
N TYR A 99 7.47 2.97 10.42
CA TYR A 99 8.09 4.02 11.22
C TYR A 99 7.03 4.65 12.10
N GLY A 100 7.33 4.79 13.38
CA GLY A 100 6.33 5.27 14.33
C GLY A 100 6.82 5.20 15.77
N LYS A 101 5.88 5.19 16.70
CA LYS A 101 6.17 5.18 18.13
C LYS A 101 5.25 4.23 18.87
N VAL A 102 5.76 3.66 19.95
CA VAL A 102 4.93 2.91 20.89
C VAL A 102 4.09 3.90 21.69
N THR A 103 2.77 3.77 21.62
CA THR A 103 1.83 4.61 22.36
C THR A 103 1.31 3.94 23.61
N GLY A 104 1.37 2.60 23.67
CA GLY A 104 0.91 1.85 24.82
C GLY A 104 1.02 0.35 24.63
N VAL A 105 0.18 -0.37 25.37
CA VAL A 105 0.02 -1.82 25.27
C VAL A 105 -1.46 -2.18 25.28
N THR A 106 -1.81 -3.28 24.61
CA THR A 106 -3.17 -3.85 24.63
C THR A 106 -3.18 -5.20 25.33
N LYS A 107 -4.35 -5.55 25.87
CA LYS A 107 -4.65 -6.85 26.50
C LYS A 107 -5.65 -7.67 25.70
N GLU A 108 -6.08 -7.18 24.54
CA GLU A 108 -7.11 -7.83 23.72
C GLU A 108 -6.76 -9.27 23.33
N TYR A 109 -5.46 -9.58 23.28
CA TYR A 109 -4.93 -10.90 22.92
C TYR A 109 -4.55 -11.77 24.13
N GLU A 110 -4.83 -11.33 25.37
CA GLU A 110 -4.70 -12.19 26.56
C GLU A 110 -5.55 -13.48 26.45
N PRO A 111 -6.82 -13.46 25.96
CA PRO A 111 -7.62 -14.67 25.79
C PRO A 111 -7.06 -15.65 24.74
N CYS A 112 -6.28 -15.15 23.77
CA CYS A 112 -5.64 -15.96 22.73
C CYS A 112 -4.30 -16.56 23.19
N GLY A 113 -3.81 -16.22 24.40
CA GLY A 113 -2.54 -16.70 24.94
C GLY A 113 -1.32 -15.84 24.60
N ASP A 114 -1.49 -14.76 23.84
CA ASP A 114 -0.38 -13.87 23.41
C ASP A 114 -0.03 -12.80 24.46
N GLY A 115 -0.91 -12.63 25.45
CA GLY A 115 -0.69 -11.77 26.61
C GLY A 115 -0.82 -10.29 26.29
N ILE A 116 -0.02 -9.47 26.98
CA ILE A 116 0.03 -8.02 26.82
C ILE A 116 1.00 -7.69 25.68
N ILE A 117 0.54 -7.04 24.62
CA ILE A 117 1.38 -6.69 23.46
C ILE A 117 1.51 -5.17 23.27
N PRO A 118 2.60 -4.67 22.65
CA PRO A 118 2.75 -3.27 22.30
C PRO A 118 1.77 -2.79 21.22
N VAL A 119 1.25 -1.58 21.41
CA VAL A 119 0.53 -0.81 20.40
C VAL A 119 1.48 0.21 19.79
N PHE A 120 1.59 0.20 18.47
CA PHE A 120 2.52 1.01 17.71
C PHE A 120 1.78 1.88 16.70
N GLU A 121 1.84 3.18 16.94
CA GLU A 121 1.23 4.17 16.08
C GLU A 121 2.16 4.44 14.89
N VAL A 122 1.69 4.05 13.71
CA VAL A 122 2.43 4.19 12.45
C VAL A 122 2.32 5.63 11.96
N SER A 123 3.47 6.29 11.79
CA SER A 123 3.60 7.59 11.13
C SER A 123 3.79 7.43 9.62
N TYR A 124 4.67 6.50 9.23
CA TYR A 124 5.09 6.24 7.86
C TYR A 124 5.31 4.74 7.63
N TRP A 125 5.13 4.28 6.40
CA TRP A 125 5.36 2.89 6.00
C TRP A 125 6.00 2.84 4.60
N ASP A 126 6.89 1.88 4.41
CA ASP A 126 7.66 1.70 3.18
C ASP A 126 7.12 0.54 2.33
N VAL A 127 5.86 0.68 1.90
CA VAL A 127 5.27 -0.22 0.91
C VAL A 127 5.42 0.43 -0.47
N PRO A 128 6.00 -0.27 -1.46
CA PRO A 128 6.19 0.28 -2.79
C PRO A 128 4.85 0.71 -3.41
N PHE A 129 4.78 1.94 -3.93
CA PHE A 129 3.56 2.46 -4.56
C PHE A 129 3.07 1.58 -5.70
N ARG A 130 4.02 1.03 -6.47
CA ARG A 130 3.74 0.03 -7.50
C ARG A 130 2.88 -1.11 -6.95
N ARG A 131 3.25 -1.69 -5.80
CA ARG A 131 2.53 -2.81 -5.18
C ARG A 131 1.08 -2.42 -4.84
N LEU A 132 0.88 -1.24 -4.27
CA LEU A 132 -0.46 -0.70 -3.96
C LEU A 132 -1.32 -0.53 -5.21
N ILE A 133 -0.77 0.09 -6.27
CA ILE A 133 -1.49 0.26 -7.54
C ILE A 133 -1.88 -1.11 -8.12
N PHE A 134 -0.95 -2.07 -8.17
CA PHE A 134 -1.23 -3.37 -8.74
C PHE A 134 -2.31 -4.13 -7.97
N VAL A 135 -2.29 -4.07 -6.63
CA VAL A 135 -3.33 -4.70 -5.80
C VAL A 135 -4.67 -4.00 -5.96
N GLN A 136 -4.70 -2.67 -5.90
CA GLN A 136 -5.93 -1.88 -5.93
C GLN A 136 -6.59 -1.84 -7.32
N TYR A 137 -5.78 -1.89 -8.38
CA TYR A 137 -6.22 -1.68 -9.76
C TYR A 137 -5.91 -2.87 -10.68
N GLN A 138 -5.69 -4.07 -10.12
CA GLN A 138 -5.48 -5.29 -10.89
C GLN A 138 -6.49 -5.44 -12.03
N TRP A 139 -7.77 -5.25 -11.72
CA TRP A 139 -8.88 -5.37 -12.67
C TRP A 139 -8.84 -4.30 -13.77
N LEU A 140 -8.45 -3.07 -13.44
CA LEU A 140 -8.28 -1.99 -14.42
C LEU A 140 -7.08 -2.24 -15.33
N GLY A 141 -5.98 -2.76 -14.79
CA GLY A 141 -4.81 -3.16 -15.58
C GLY A 141 -5.16 -4.26 -16.59
N ILE A 142 -5.92 -5.27 -16.17
CA ILE A 142 -6.43 -6.33 -17.05
C ILE A 142 -7.35 -5.75 -18.13
N LEU A 143 -8.28 -4.86 -17.76
CA LEU A 143 -9.18 -4.20 -18.71
C LEU A 143 -8.41 -3.36 -19.74
N MET A 144 -7.41 -2.59 -19.31
CA MET A 144 -6.56 -1.81 -20.21
C MET A 144 -5.75 -2.71 -21.15
N LEU A 145 -5.22 -3.83 -20.66
CA LEU A 145 -4.51 -4.82 -21.48
C LEU A 145 -5.41 -5.43 -22.55
N LEU A 146 -6.65 -5.79 -22.20
CA LEU A 146 -7.66 -6.30 -23.13
C LEU A 146 -8.06 -5.26 -24.19
N MET A 147 -8.15 -3.99 -23.80
CA MET A 147 -8.53 -2.90 -24.71
C MET A 147 -7.36 -2.36 -25.56
N PHE A 148 -6.11 -2.59 -25.14
CA PHE A 148 -4.92 -2.15 -25.84
C PHE A 148 -4.85 -2.58 -27.33
N PRO A 149 -5.06 -3.86 -27.70
CA PRO A 149 -5.02 -4.27 -29.11
C PRO A 149 -6.12 -3.59 -29.95
N VAL A 150 -7.30 -3.33 -29.38
CA VAL A 150 -8.37 -2.58 -30.06
C VAL A 150 -7.93 -1.15 -30.37
N PHE A 151 -7.27 -0.50 -29.40
CA PHE A 151 -6.69 0.83 -29.59
C PHE A 151 -5.59 0.85 -30.64
N VAL A 152 -4.69 -0.14 -30.63
CA VAL A 152 -3.60 -0.25 -31.62
C VAL A 152 -4.17 -0.45 -33.03
N ILE A 153 -5.15 -1.33 -33.21
CA ILE A 153 -5.80 -1.56 -34.51
C ILE A 153 -6.49 -0.29 -35.00
N ALA A 154 -7.21 0.42 -34.12
CA ALA A 154 -7.84 1.69 -34.46
C ALA A 154 -6.81 2.73 -34.89
N ALA A 155 -5.70 2.87 -34.16
CA ALA A 155 -4.62 3.80 -34.48
C ALA A 155 -3.95 3.47 -35.82
N VAL A 156 -3.63 2.19 -36.08
CA VAL A 156 -3.02 1.74 -37.35
C VAL A 156 -3.94 2.02 -38.53
N ARG A 157 -5.25 1.70 -38.44
CA ARG A 157 -6.22 2.03 -39.49
C ARG A 157 -6.30 3.53 -39.74
N LEU A 158 -6.19 4.32 -38.69
CA LEU A 158 -6.24 5.78 -38.76
C LEU A 158 -4.99 6.35 -39.46
N ILE A 159 -3.80 5.82 -39.17
CA ILE A 159 -2.54 6.18 -39.84
C ILE A 159 -2.57 5.80 -41.33
N LEU A 160 -3.04 4.59 -41.66
CA LEU A 160 -3.15 4.14 -43.04
C LEU A 160 -4.16 4.97 -43.85
N SER A 161 -5.28 5.36 -43.24
CA SER A 161 -6.27 6.27 -43.85
C SER A 161 -5.68 7.65 -44.13
N TYR A 162 -4.87 8.18 -43.20
CA TYR A 162 -4.17 9.44 -43.39
C TYR A 162 -3.16 9.39 -44.55
N LYS A 163 -2.36 8.31 -44.63
CA LYS A 163 -1.36 8.12 -45.69
C LYS A 163 -1.99 7.98 -47.09
N ARG A 164 -3.23 7.49 -47.17
CA ARG A 164 -4.00 7.35 -48.43
C ARG A 164 -4.66 8.66 -48.89
N MET A 165 -4.84 9.62 -48.00
CA MET A 165 -5.47 10.92 -48.30
C MET A 165 -4.46 12.04 -48.60
N ARG A 166 -3.17 11.71 -48.63
CA ARG A 166 -2.05 12.59 -48.96
C ARG A 166 -1.46 12.11 -50.28
#